data_AF-A0AAW1JE62-F1
#
_entry.id   AF-A0AAW1JE62-F1
#
_cell.length_a   1.000
_cell.length_b   1.000
_cell.length_c   1.000
_cell.angle_alpha   90.00
_cell.angle_beta   90.00
_cell.angle_gamma   90.00
#
_symmetry.space_group_name_H-M   'P 1'
#
loop_
_entity.id
_entity.type
_entity.pdbx_description
1 polymer ?
#
loop_
_entity_poly.entity_id
_entity_poly.type
_entity_poly.pdbx_seq_one_letter_code
_entity_poly.pdbx_strand_id
1 'polypeptide(L)'
;MGSVDKIDMLLSSVECIRKTIKWYMGSVDKIDMLLSSVECIRKTIKWYKKIFFHLPDLTVTNSHAMYKVKTGNRISLADFQLELIRQIIEKLFKDERPRKPGRPSGDVPIRLVARHFPKLIPAVVIFQN
;
A
#
# COMPACT_ATOMS: atom_id res chain seq x y z
N MET A 1 50.49 -24.13 -29.30
CA MET A 1 49.56 -24.54 -28.22
C MET A 1 49.05 -23.34 -27.40
N GLY A 2 48.74 -22.19 -28.02
CA GLY A 2 48.40 -20.96 -27.25
C GLY A 2 47.44 -19.98 -27.94
N SER A 3 46.81 -20.38 -29.05
CA SER A 3 45.78 -19.59 -29.74
C SER A 3 44.38 -20.08 -29.39
N VAL A 4 44.20 -21.39 -29.22
CA VAL A 4 42.92 -22.02 -28.85
C VAL A 4 42.51 -21.62 -27.43
N ASP A 5 43.44 -21.57 -26.47
CA ASP A 5 43.16 -21.17 -25.09
C ASP A 5 42.68 -19.70 -24.96
N LYS A 6 43.17 -18.81 -25.83
CA LYS A 6 42.71 -17.42 -25.88
C LYS A 6 41.30 -17.32 -26.46
N ILE A 7 40.99 -18.12 -27.47
CA ILE A 7 39.65 -18.20 -28.07
C ILE A 7 38.66 -18.76 -27.06
N ASP A 8 39.04 -19.81 -26.32
CA ASP A 8 38.20 -20.39 -25.27
C ASP A 8 37.97 -19.42 -24.10
N MET A 9 38.99 -18.65 -23.73
CA MET A 9 38.87 -17.60 -22.71
C MET A 9 37.93 -16.47 -23.17
N LEU A 10 38.02 -16.06 -24.44
CA LEU A 10 37.12 -15.07 -25.05
C LEU A 10 35.68 -15.59 -25.13
N LEU A 11 35.47 -16.85 -25.55
CA LEU A 11 34.15 -17.48 -25.62
C LEU A 11 33.51 -17.59 -24.23
N SER A 12 34.28 -17.99 -23.20
CA SER A 12 33.82 -18.04 -21.82
C SER A 12 33.43 -16.66 -21.29
N SER A 13 34.19 -15.61 -21.64
CA SER A 13 33.87 -14.23 -21.26
C SER A 13 32.56 -13.74 -21.89
N VAL A 14 32.37 -13.98 -23.20
CA VAL A 14 31.14 -13.61 -23.92
C VAL A 14 29.92 -14.36 -23.38
N GLU A 15 30.06 -15.65 -23.08
CA GLU A 15 28.97 -16.45 -22.51
C GLU A 15 28.60 -15.98 -21.09
N CYS A 16 29.59 -15.61 -20.27
CA CYS A 16 29.37 -15.03 -18.95
C CYS A 16 28.60 -13.70 -19.02
N ILE A 17 28.97 -12.81 -19.95
CA ILE A 17 28.30 -11.54 -20.17
C ILE A 17 26.85 -11.78 -20.62
N ARG A 18 26.66 -12.65 -21.62
CA ARG A 18 25.33 -13.01 -22.14
C ARG A 18 24.43 -13.58 -21.05
N LYS A 19 24.98 -14.45 -20.22
CA LYS A 19 24.28 -15.03 -19.06
C LYS A 19 23.93 -13.93 -18.06
N THR A 20 24.87 -13.08 -17.68
CA THR A 20 24.67 -11.98 -16.72
C THR A 20 23.58 -11.02 -17.19
N ILE A 21 23.61 -10.60 -18.45
CA ILE A 21 22.59 -9.72 -19.05
C ILE A 21 21.22 -10.39 -19.00
N LYS A 22 21.11 -11.66 -19.43
CA LYS A 22 19.83 -12.39 -19.41
C LYS A 22 19.26 -12.56 -18.00
N TRP A 23 20.11 -12.84 -17.01
CA TRP A 23 19.70 -12.98 -15.61
C TRP A 23 19.30 -11.64 -14.99
N TYR A 24 20.07 -10.59 -15.23
CA TYR A 24 19.80 -9.26 -14.69
C TYR A 24 18.53 -8.65 -15.30
N MET A 25 18.44 -8.62 -16.64
CA MET A 25 17.26 -8.12 -17.35
C MET A 25 16.00 -8.91 -16.96
N GLY A 26 16.07 -10.24 -16.96
CA GLY A 26 14.93 -11.07 -16.59
C GLY A 26 14.56 -11.03 -15.10
N SER A 27 15.38 -10.45 -14.23
CA SER A 27 15.03 -10.24 -12.82
C SER A 27 14.24 -8.94 -12.64
N VAL A 28 14.62 -7.87 -13.35
CA VAL A 28 13.90 -6.60 -13.37
C VAL A 28 12.48 -6.81 -13.91
N ASP A 29 12.34 -7.48 -15.05
CA ASP A 29 11.04 -7.76 -15.67
C ASP A 29 10.08 -8.54 -14.75
N LYS A 30 10.62 -9.48 -13.96
CA LYS A 30 9.82 -10.27 -13.01
C LYS A 30 9.36 -9.44 -11.82
N ILE A 31 10.19 -8.52 -11.35
CA ILE A 31 9.84 -7.59 -10.28
C ILE A 31 8.77 -6.62 -10.79
N ASP A 32 8.93 -6.06 -11.98
CA ASP A 32 7.94 -5.18 -12.61
C ASP A 32 6.60 -5.90 -12.84
N MET A 33 6.63 -7.15 -13.30
CA MET A 33 5.43 -7.98 -13.44
C MET A 33 4.75 -8.21 -12.08
N LEU A 34 5.51 -8.56 -11.04
CA LEU A 34 4.97 -8.73 -9.69
C LEU A 34 4.36 -7.41 -9.19
N LEU A 35 5.07 -6.29 -9.35
CA LEU A 35 4.62 -4.96 -8.95
C LEU A 35 3.30 -4.60 -9.65
N SER A 36 3.19 -4.84 -10.95
CA SER A 36 1.96 -4.57 -11.70
C SER A 36 0.74 -5.33 -11.16
N SER A 37 0.96 -6.48 -10.51
CA SER A 37 -0.10 -7.29 -9.90
C SER A 37 -0.52 -6.83 -8.49
N VAL A 38 0.36 -6.10 -7.78
CA VAL A 38 0.11 -5.59 -6.42
C VAL A 38 -0.06 -4.07 -6.34
N GLU A 39 0.16 -3.33 -7.43
CA GLU A 39 -0.05 -1.89 -7.45
C GLU A 39 -1.46 -1.56 -6.94
N CYS A 40 -1.52 -0.73 -5.89
CA CYS A 40 -2.77 -0.15 -5.42
C CYS A 40 -3.24 0.90 -6.45
N ILE A 41 -3.84 0.44 -7.56
CA ILE A 41 -4.22 1.27 -8.71
C ILE A 41 -5.34 2.23 -8.31
N ARG A 42 -4.96 3.38 -7.73
CA ARG A 42 -5.79 4.59 -7.75
C ARG A 42 -5.28 5.48 -8.87
N LYS A 43 -6.01 5.54 -9.99
CA LYS A 43 -5.71 6.48 -11.08
C LYS A 43 -5.67 7.91 -10.51
N THR A 44 -4.50 8.51 -10.47
CA THR A 44 -4.31 9.86 -9.92
C THR A 44 -3.45 10.68 -10.87
N ILE A 45 -3.89 11.91 -11.14
CA ILE A 45 -3.20 12.87 -12.03
C ILE A 45 -1.95 13.45 -11.32
N LYS A 46 -1.91 13.39 -9.98
CA LYS A 46 -0.84 13.99 -9.19
C LYS A 46 0.30 13.00 -8.97
N TRP A 47 1.45 13.27 -9.60
CA TRP A 47 2.62 12.37 -9.60
C TRP A 47 3.08 11.93 -8.19
N TYR A 48 3.05 12.85 -7.21
CA TYR A 48 3.49 12.56 -5.85
C TYR A 48 2.61 11.52 -5.14
N LYS A 49 1.31 11.46 -5.49
CA LYS A 49 0.40 10.44 -4.97
C LYS A 49 0.75 9.06 -5.52
N LYS A 50 1.24 8.98 -6.77
CA LYS A 50 1.72 7.73 -7.36
C LYS A 50 2.89 7.15 -6.55
N ILE A 51 3.87 7.99 -6.21
CA ILE A 51 4.98 7.58 -5.33
C ILE A 51 4.44 7.13 -3.97
N PHE A 52 3.54 7.89 -3.37
CA PHE A 52 2.98 7.55 -2.07
C PHE A 52 2.31 6.18 -2.05
N PHE A 53 1.53 5.82 -3.08
CA PHE A 53 0.90 4.50 -3.17
C PHE A 53 1.89 3.38 -3.49
N HIS A 54 2.94 3.69 -4.25
CA HIS A 54 3.97 2.72 -4.61
C HIS A 54 4.91 2.35 -3.44
N LEU A 55 5.15 3.29 -2.50
CA LEU A 55 6.03 3.07 -1.36
C LEU A 55 5.59 1.89 -0.46
N PRO A 56 4.30 1.79 -0.04
CA PRO A 56 3.79 0.60 0.66
C PRO A 56 3.96 -0.69 -0.14
N ASP A 57 3.64 -0.68 -1.43
CA ASP A 57 3.73 -1.89 -2.28
C ASP A 57 5.17 -2.42 -2.35
N LEU A 58 6.14 -1.51 -2.50
CA LEU A 58 7.57 -1.83 -2.45
C LEU A 58 8.01 -2.33 -1.06
N THR A 59 7.56 -1.67 0.00
CA THR A 59 7.89 -2.04 1.39
C THR A 59 7.34 -3.43 1.75
N VAL A 60 6.10 -3.73 1.36
CA VAL A 60 5.46 -5.02 1.59
C VAL A 60 6.18 -6.12 0.81
N THR A 61 6.54 -5.87 -0.45
CA THR A 61 7.29 -6.83 -1.27
C THR A 61 8.67 -7.13 -0.66
N ASN A 62 9.39 -6.08 -0.21
CA ASN A 62 10.69 -6.23 0.44
C ASN A 62 10.60 -6.99 1.78
N SER A 63 9.60 -6.68 2.60
CA SER A 63 9.38 -7.38 3.86
C SER A 63 8.99 -8.85 3.67
N HIS A 64 8.21 -9.19 2.62
CA HIS A 64 7.93 -10.58 2.25
C HIS A 64 9.20 -11.34 1.86
N ALA A 65 10.08 -10.72 1.08
CA ALA A 65 11.37 -11.31 0.74
C ALA A 65 12.21 -11.59 2.00
N MET A 66 12.30 -10.63 2.91
CA MET A 66 12.99 -10.78 4.19
C MET A 66 12.36 -11.87 5.07
N TYR A 67 11.03 -11.94 5.14
CA TYR A 67 10.30 -12.96 5.90
C TYR A 67 10.64 -14.37 5.40
N LYS A 68 10.64 -14.59 4.08
CA LYS A 68 11.01 -15.87 3.45
C LYS A 68 12.45 -16.26 3.79
N VAL A 69 13.38 -15.31 3.75
CA VAL A 69 14.80 -15.56 4.08
C VAL A 69 14.97 -15.90 5.56
N LYS A 70 14.28 -15.19 6.46
CA LYS A 70 14.45 -15.37 7.92
C LYS A 70 13.76 -16.61 8.47
N THR A 71 12.59 -16.95 7.95
CA THR A 71 11.75 -18.03 8.50
C THR A 71 11.89 -19.33 7.71
N GLY A 72 12.35 -19.26 6.44
CA GLY A 72 12.33 -20.41 5.53
C GLY A 72 10.93 -20.78 5.00
N ASN A 73 9.88 -20.18 5.55
CA ASN A 73 8.50 -20.39 5.15
C ASN A 73 8.24 -19.85 3.73
N ARG A 74 7.50 -20.62 2.94
CA ARG A 74 7.12 -20.29 1.56
C ARG A 74 5.63 -19.96 1.47
N ILE A 75 5.21 -18.91 2.16
CA ILE A 75 3.85 -18.38 2.03
C ILE A 75 3.74 -17.50 0.77
N SER A 76 2.57 -17.46 0.16
CA SER A 76 2.31 -16.56 -0.96
C SER A 76 2.38 -15.09 -0.51
N LEU A 77 2.58 -14.16 -1.44
CA LEU A 77 2.55 -12.73 -1.13
C LEU A 77 1.16 -12.29 -0.63
N ALA A 78 0.10 -12.88 -1.18
CA ALA A 78 -1.28 -12.60 -0.79
C ALA A 78 -1.56 -13.01 0.68
N ASP A 79 -1.13 -14.21 1.08
CA ASP A 79 -1.32 -14.68 2.46
C ASP A 79 -0.51 -13.82 3.44
N PHE A 80 0.71 -13.43 3.06
CA PHE A 80 1.52 -12.51 3.84
C PHE A 80 0.86 -11.14 4.01
N GLN A 81 0.30 -10.59 2.92
CA GLN A 81 -0.44 -9.33 2.96
C GLN A 81 -1.67 -9.42 3.86
N LEU A 82 -2.44 -10.51 3.77
CA LEU A 82 -3.62 -10.72 4.60
C LEU A 82 -3.26 -10.74 6.09
N GLU A 83 -2.22 -11.48 6.46
CA GLU A 83 -1.75 -11.55 7.83
C GLU A 83 -1.17 -10.21 8.33
N LEU A 84 -0.44 -9.49 7.47
CA LEU A 84 0.05 -8.15 7.77
C LEU A 84 -1.10 -7.17 8.02
N ILE A 85 -2.14 -7.18 7.18
CA ILE A 85 -3.34 -6.36 7.33
C ILE A 85 -4.04 -6.69 8.65
N ARG A 86 -4.21 -7.99 8.95
CA ARG A 86 -4.81 -8.45 10.21
C ARG A 86 -4.07 -7.89 11.42
N GLN A 87 -2.73 -7.98 11.42
CA GLN A 87 -1.89 -7.47 12.52
C GLN A 87 -1.95 -5.94 12.65
N ILE A 88 -1.96 -5.21 11.54
CA ILE A 88 -2.09 -3.75 11.53
C ILE A 88 -3.44 -3.32 12.12
N ILE A 89 -4.54 -3.95 11.68
CA ILE A 89 -5.89 -3.72 12.20
C ILE A 89 -5.91 -4.01 13.69
N GLU A 90 -5.47 -5.18 14.13
CA GLU A 90 -5.44 -5.52 15.55
C GLU A 90 -4.66 -4.51 16.38
N LYS A 91 -3.50 -4.05 15.90
CA LYS A 91 -2.71 -3.06 16.63
C LYS A 91 -3.41 -1.70 16.70
N LEU A 92 -4.11 -1.29 15.64
CA LEU A 92 -4.85 -0.02 15.61
C LEU A 92 -6.10 -0.04 16.49
N PHE A 93 -6.80 -1.17 16.57
CA PHE A 93 -8.06 -1.28 17.32
C PHE A 93 -7.88 -1.81 18.76
N LYS A 94 -6.75 -2.44 19.10
CA LYS A 94 -6.39 -2.78 20.50
C LYS A 94 -5.81 -1.59 21.26
N ASP A 95 -5.34 -0.56 20.55
CA ASP A 95 -4.95 0.72 21.13
C ASP A 95 -6.23 1.53 21.40
N GLU A 96 -7.09 1.03 22.30
CA GLU A 96 -7.97 1.89 23.09
C GLU A 96 -7.03 2.76 23.94
N ARG A 97 -6.41 3.76 23.29
CA ARG A 97 -5.79 4.85 24.02
C ARG A 97 -6.86 5.29 25.00
N PRO A 98 -6.59 5.29 26.32
CA PRO A 98 -7.58 5.74 27.27
C PRO A 98 -8.06 7.07 26.73
N ARG A 99 -9.36 7.14 26.38
CA ARG A 99 -9.96 8.38 25.92
C ARG A 99 -9.60 9.35 27.02
N LYS A 100 -8.64 10.25 26.76
CA LYS A 100 -8.30 11.30 27.73
C LYS A 100 -9.66 11.91 28.03
N PRO A 101 -10.16 11.86 29.27
CA PRO A 101 -11.44 12.47 29.56
C PRO A 101 -11.33 13.88 29.01
N GLY A 102 -12.14 14.18 27.99
CA GLY A 102 -12.23 15.53 27.47
C GLY A 102 -12.46 16.44 28.67
N ARG A 103 -11.97 17.68 28.59
CA ARG A 103 -12.26 18.68 29.62
C ARG A 103 -13.75 18.56 29.99
N PRO A 104 -14.12 18.29 31.25
CA PRO A 104 -15.52 18.21 31.62
C PRO A 104 -16.18 19.47 31.09
N SER A 105 -17.21 19.29 30.28
CA SER A 105 -17.99 20.43 29.80
C SER A 105 -18.53 21.07 31.06
N GLY A 106 -17.98 22.22 31.44
CA GLY A 106 -18.50 23.01 32.55
C GLY A 106 -19.99 23.20 32.30
N ASP A 107 -20.76 23.03 33.37
CA ASP A 107 -22.22 23.11 33.46
C ASP A 107 -22.89 23.41 32.12
N VAL A 108 -23.48 22.38 31.51
CA VAL A 108 -24.44 22.56 30.42
C VAL A 108 -25.40 23.67 30.86
N PRO A 109 -25.34 24.88 30.26
CA PRO A 109 -26.34 25.87 30.59
C PRO A 109 -27.66 25.29 30.11
N ILE A 110 -28.66 25.40 30.98
CA ILE A 110 -30.06 24.95 30.93
C ILE A 110 -30.85 25.40 29.68
N ARG A 111 -30.24 25.57 28.50
CA ARG A 111 -30.92 26.23 27.38
C ARG A 111 -30.58 25.74 25.98
N LEU A 112 -30.83 24.45 25.74
CA LEU A 112 -31.37 23.98 24.45
C LEU A 112 -32.91 24.03 24.41
N VAL A 113 -33.57 24.73 25.34
CA VAL A 113 -35.02 25.04 25.29
C VAL A 113 -35.34 26.34 24.53
N ALA A 114 -34.34 27.01 23.97
CA ALA A 114 -34.60 28.19 23.14
C ALA A 114 -35.29 27.76 21.83
N ARG A 115 -36.56 28.16 21.68
CA ARG A 115 -37.43 27.98 20.50
C ARG A 115 -36.94 28.83 19.32
N HIS A 116 -35.73 28.58 18.84
CA HIS A 116 -35.20 29.17 17.61
C HIS A 116 -35.08 28.12 16.50
N PHE A 117 -35.96 27.12 16.53
CA PHE A 117 -36.22 26.31 15.34
C PHE A 117 -36.96 27.19 14.33
N PRO A 118 -36.46 27.32 13.09
CA PRO A 118 -37.22 27.95 12.01
C PRO A 118 -38.60 27.30 11.94
N LYS A 119 -39.67 28.10 11.93
CA LYS A 119 -41.03 27.56 11.72
C LYS A 119 -41.08 26.92 10.34
N LEU A 120 -41.73 25.76 10.23
CA LEU A 120 -42.04 25.11 8.96
C LEU A 120 -42.85 26.10 8.10
N ILE A 121 -42.38 26.39 6.89
CA ILE A 121 -43.11 27.23 5.94
C ILE A 121 -44.35 26.43 5.49
N PRO A 122 -45.58 26.93 5.67
CA PRO A 122 -46.77 26.21 5.22
C PRO A 122 -46.76 26.12 3.68
N ALA A 123 -47.28 25.01 3.16
CA ALA A 123 -47.40 24.80 1.72
C ALA A 123 -48.27 25.89 1.10
N VAL A 124 -47.76 26.53 0.05
CA VAL A 124 -48.49 27.52 -0.74
C VAL A 124 -49.62 26.81 -1.48
N VAL A 125 -50.85 27.24 -1.26
CA VAL A 125 -52.01 26.78 -2.04
C VAL A 125 -51.94 27.47 -3.40
N ILE A 126 -51.64 26.72 -4.46
CA ILE A 126 -51.66 27.24 -5.82
C ILE A 126 -53.13 27.28 -6.25
N PHE A 127 -53.71 28.46 -6.39
CA PHE A 127 -54.99 28.62 -7.07
C PHE A 127 -54.79 28.35 -8.56
N GLN A 128 -55.35 27.25 -9.05
CA GLN A 128 -55.51 27.00 -10.47
C GLN A 128 -56.67 27.86 -10.97
N ASN A 129 -56.40 28.71 -11.96
CA ASN A 129 -57.38 29.30 -12.85
C ASN A 129 -57.16 28.70 -14.24
#